data_AF-K9VID0-F1
#
_entry.id   AF-K9VID0-F1
#
_cell.length_a   1.000
_cell.length_b   1.000
_cell.length_c   1.000
_cell.angle_alpha   90.00
_cell.angle_beta   90.00
_cell.angle_gamma   90.00
#
_symmetry.space_group_name_H-M   'P 1'
#
loop_
_entity.id
_entity.type
_entity.pdbx_description
1 polymer ?
#
loop_
_entity_poly.entity_id
_entity_poly.type
_entity_poly.pdbx_seq_one_letter_code
_entity_poly.pdbx_strand_id
1 'polypeptide(L)' 'MQRRTSFESKGLHCSVTFYTPDQIASGDRFPAIVMAHGIGLTKEMGLPQLAELFVSGADNRSLNLRFLG' A
#
# COMPACT_ATOMS: atom_id res chain seq x y z
N MET A 1 -9.55 -4.19 -1.83
CA MET A 1 -9.88 -3.45 -0.59
C MET A 1 -8.79 -2.46 -0.18
N GLN A 2 -9.17 -1.27 0.31
CA GLN A 2 -8.26 -0.25 0.87
C GLN A 2 -8.38 -0.20 2.40
N ARG A 3 -7.26 -0.10 3.13
CA ARG A 3 -7.23 0.07 4.60
C ARG A 3 -6.19 1.09 5.03
N ARG A 4 -6.54 2.03 5.91
CA ARG A 4 -5.60 3.00 6.50
C ARG A 4 -5.15 2.55 7.88
N THR A 5 -3.89 2.78 8.21
CA THR A 5 -3.35 2.56 9.57
C THR A 5 -2.12 3.44 9.77
N SER A 6 -1.53 3.39 10.96
CA SER A 6 -0.34 4.14 11.32
C SER A 6 0.58 3.31 12.20
N PHE A 7 1.85 3.67 12.21
CA PHE A 7 2.87 2.96 12.98
C PHE A 7 4.02 3.91 13.35
N GLU A 8 4.73 3.58 14.42
CA GLU A 8 5.92 4.33 14.83
C GLU A 8 7.16 3.86 14.07
N SER A 9 7.97 4.81 13.60
CA SER A 9 9.24 4.57 12.91
C SER A 9 10.28 5.55 13.41
N LYS A 10 11.26 5.07 14.18
CA LYS A 10 12.34 5.92 14.73
C LYS A 10 11.82 7.18 15.45
N GLY A 11 10.71 7.05 16.19
CA GLY A 11 10.08 8.16 16.92
C GLY A 11 9.20 9.09 16.06
N LEU A 12 8.95 8.72 14.80
CA LEU A 12 8.00 9.40 13.93
C LEU A 12 6.72 8.57 13.78
N HIS A 13 5.58 9.22 13.92
CA HIS A 13 4.29 8.62 13.65
C HIS A 13 4.01 8.65 12.14
N CYS A 14 4.12 7.49 11.48
CA CYS A 14 3.95 7.39 10.04
C CYS A 14 2.55 6.89 9.69
N SER A 15 1.92 7.53 8.70
CA SER A 15 0.62 7.11 8.17
C SER A 15 0.78 6.26 6.93
N VAL A 16 0.00 5.18 6.81
CA VAL A 16 0.08 4.26 5.66
C VAL A 16 -1.31 3.88 5.16
N THR A 17 -1.42 3.66 3.86
CA THR A 17 -2.59 3.07 3.23
C THR A 17 -2.19 1.74 2.59
N PHE A 18 -2.94 0.70 2.91
CA PHE A 18 -2.83 -0.62 2.29
C PHE A 18 -3.86 -0.75 1.18
N TYR A 19 -3.40 -1.28 0.05
CA TYR A 19 -4.25 -1.77 -1.03
C TYR A 19 -3.98 -3.26 -1.15
N THR A 20 -5.05 -4.05 -1.03
CA THR A 20 -5.00 -5.51 -1.06
C THR A 20 -6.07 -6.04 -2.00
N PRO A 21 -5.84 -7.15 -2.70
CA PRO A 21 -6.89 -7.95 -3.33
C PRO A 21 -8.06 -8.24 -2.39
N ASP A 22 -9.26 -8.44 -2.94
CA ASP A 22 -10.47 -8.75 -2.14
C ASP A 22 -10.48 -10.21 -1.64
N GLN A 23 -9.78 -11.10 -2.32
CA GLN A 23 -9.67 -12.51 -1.95
C GLN A 23 -8.26 -12.83 -1.47
N ILE A 24 -8.01 -12.55 -0.18
CA ILE A 24 -6.80 -12.98 0.52
C ILE A 24 -7.23 -13.96 1.60
N ALA A 25 -6.76 -15.21 1.54
CA ALA A 25 -6.96 -16.14 2.65
C ALA A 25 -5.98 -15.80 3.78
N SER A 26 -6.42 -16.01 5.03
CA SER A 26 -5.55 -15.85 6.20
C SER A 26 -4.38 -16.83 6.09
N GLY A 27 -3.15 -16.31 6.07
CA GLY A 27 -1.92 -17.10 5.93
C GLY A 27 -1.29 -17.07 4.54
N ASP A 28 -1.98 -16.53 3.54
CA ASP A 28 -1.37 -16.34 2.22
C ASP A 28 -0.21 -15.35 2.30
N ARG A 29 0.90 -15.70 1.67
CA ARG A 29 2.07 -14.84 1.51
C ARG A 29 2.13 -14.36 0.08
N PHE A 30 2.22 -13.05 -0.07
CA PHE A 30 2.33 -12.39 -1.35
C PHE A 30 3.49 -11.40 -1.29
N PRO A 31 4.15 -11.12 -2.42
CA PRO A 31 5.03 -9.97 -2.51
C PRO A 31 4.33 -8.68 -2.06
N ALA A 32 5.14 -7.70 -1.67
CA ALA A 32 4.69 -6.39 -1.26
C ALA A 32 5.45 -5.34 -2.04
N ILE A 33 4.75 -4.31 -2.53
CA ILE A 33 5.35 -3.16 -3.19
C ILE A 33 5.23 -1.97 -2.26
N VAL A 34 6.35 -1.38 -1.87
CA VAL A 34 6.33 -0.12 -1.12
C VAL A 34 6.41 1.02 -2.13
N MET A 35 5.49 1.97 -2.04
CA MET A 35 5.46 3.14 -2.92
C MET A 35 5.67 4.40 -2.09
N ALA A 36 6.43 5.33 -2.64
CA ALA A 36 6.74 6.61 -2.02
C ALA A 36 6.67 7.72 -3.06
N HIS A 37 6.40 8.93 -2.60
CA HIS A 37 6.52 10.12 -3.42
C HIS A 37 7.86 10.81 -3.22
N GLY A 38 8.21 11.65 -4.19
CA GLY A 38 9.28 12.62 -4.05
C GLY A 38 8.95 13.73 -3.06
N ILE A 39 9.94 14.58 -2.82
CA ILE A 39 9.88 15.70 -1.87
C ILE A 39 8.69 16.61 -2.18
N GLY A 40 7.93 16.97 -1.14
CA GLY A 40 6.84 17.96 -1.22
C GLY A 40 5.46 17.42 -1.60
N LEU A 41 5.32 16.10 -1.82
CA LEU A 41 4.03 15.48 -2.15
C LEU A 41 3.57 14.52 -1.04
N THR A 42 2.26 14.30 -0.95
CA THR A 42 1.68 13.34 0.01
C THR A 42 1.22 12.06 -0.70
N LYS A 43 1.07 10.96 0.06
CA LYS A 43 0.64 9.64 -0.44
C LYS A 43 -0.71 9.62 -1.18
N GLU A 44 -1.51 10.68 -1.06
CA GLU A 44 -2.78 10.84 -1.75
C GLU A 44 -2.63 11.36 -3.20
N MET A 45 -1.45 11.86 -3.57
CA MET A 45 -1.23 12.58 -4.82
C MET A 45 -0.78 11.69 -5.99
N GLY A 46 -1.66 10.82 -6.49
CA GLY A 46 -1.42 10.02 -7.70
C GLY A 46 -1.05 8.56 -7.44
N LEU A 47 -0.53 8.26 -6.25
CA LEU A 47 -0.23 6.90 -5.83
C LEU A 47 -1.45 5.97 -5.66
N PRO A 48 -2.64 6.44 -5.25
CA PRO A 48 -3.84 5.59 -5.20
C PRO A 48 -4.19 4.96 -6.55
N GLN A 49 -4.11 5.72 -7.64
CA GLN A 49 -4.45 5.20 -8.97
C GLN A 49 -3.46 4.13 -9.42
N LEU A 50 -2.17 4.32 -9.13
CA LEU A 50 -1.14 3.33 -9.42
C LEU A 50 -1.32 2.05 -8.56
N ALA A 51 -1.67 2.20 -7.29
CA ALA A 51 -1.96 1.10 -6.37
C ALA A 51 -3.11 0.22 -6.89
N GLU A 52 -4.19 0.83 -7.35
CA GLU A 52 -5.35 0.13 -7.89
C GLU A 52 -5.03 -0.65 -9.16
N LEU A 53 -4.17 -0.13 -10.05
CA LEU A 53 -3.72 -0.87 -11.23
C LEU A 53 -2.97 -2.16 -10.86
N PHE A 54 -2.11 -2.10 -9.86
CA PHE A 54 -1.37 -3.30 -9.45
C PHE A 54 -2.24 -4.31 -8.70
N VAL A 55 -3.26 -3.87 -7.95
CA VAL A 55 -4.21 -4.76 -7.28
C VAL A 55 -5.24 -5.36 -8.24
N SER A 56 -5.65 -4.61 -9.28
CA SER A 56 -6.61 -5.08 -10.28
C SER A 56 -5.98 -5.90 -11.41
N GLY A 57 -4.64 -5.90 -11.53
CA GLY A 57 -3.90 -6.68 -12.51
C GLY A 57 -4.00 -8.19 -12.29
N ALA A 58 -3.74 -8.95 -13.36
CA ALA A 58 -3.97 -10.40 -13.45
C ALA A 58 -3.25 -11.27 -12.38
N ASP A 59 -2.24 -10.72 -11.70
CA ASP A 59 -1.53 -11.37 -10.60
C ASP A 59 -2.05 -10.86 -9.24
N ASN A 60 -3.31 -11.18 -8.95
CA ASN A 60 -4.03 -10.88 -7.71
C ASN A 60 -3.45 -11.58 -6.45
N ARG A 61 -2.27 -12.19 -6.59
CA ARG A 61 -1.53 -12.96 -5.57
C ARG A 61 -0.24 -12.26 -5.13
N SER A 62 -0.13 -10.95 -5.34
CA SER A 62 1.20 -10.35 -5.34
C SER A 62 1.35 -9.08 -4.54
N LEU A 63 0.35 -8.63 -3.76
CA LEU A 63 0.41 -7.23 -3.39
C LEU A 63 -0.22 -6.78 -2.08
N ASN A 64 0.66 -6.41 -1.15
CA ASN A 64 0.40 -5.40 -0.13
C ASN A 64 1.16 -4.12 -0.49
N LEU A 65 0.45 -3.02 -0.74
CA LEU A 65 1.07 -1.71 -0.96
C LEU A 65 1.21 -0.94 0.35
N ARG A 66 2.35 -0.29 0.58
CA ARG A 66 2.57 0.57 1.75
C ARG A 66 3.06 1.94 1.30
N PHE A 67 2.50 3.00 1.89
CA PHE A 67 2.94 4.37 1.72
C PHE A 67 3.57 4.89 2.99
N LEU A 68 4.64 5.68 2.88
CA LEU A 68 5.27 6.38 4.00
C LEU A 68 5.09 7.88 3.79
N GLY A 69 4.37 8.52 4.71
CA GLY A 69 4.15 9.95 4.78
C GLY A 69 3.74 10.35 6.18
#